data_AF-A0A3G3MGN2-F1
#
_entry.id   AF-A0A3G3MGN2-F1
#
_cell.length_a   1.000
_cell.length_b   1.000
_cell.length_c   1.000
_cell.angle_alpha   90.00
_cell.angle_beta   90.00
_cell.angle_gamma   90.00
#
_symmetry.space_group_name_H-M   'P 1'
#
loop_
_entity.id
_entity.type
_entity.pdbx_description
1 polymer ?
#
loop_
_entity_poly.entity_id
_entity_poly.type
_entity_poly.pdbx_seq_one_letter_code
_entity_poly.pdbx_strand_id
1 'polypeptide(L)'
;MTEPEEETVQNFWISIFKNWNASFSIYTIYKNDSIIFDKTFSRDKSIVILDGYIQLLQIFTNQEIVCKKLLGKQEIIPYYFFTDSDTTFYYKANALTKTVVAILCSKKIKIDTPYYFTSTYNEYSMISILCHRSTQKRMVQFILILSYKFGYFHKNIITIPFDITHQDISNIVGSQRVNVTRIMNQLKEKKNY
;
A
#
# COMPACT_ATOMS: atom_id res chain seq x y z
N MET A 1 29.76 -20.00 19.72
CA MET A 1 28.34 -19.97 19.35
C MET A 1 27.99 -18.52 19.13
N THR A 2 28.34 -18.03 17.95
CA THR A 2 28.28 -16.62 17.56
C THR A 2 26.96 -16.38 16.83
N GLU A 3 26.22 -15.38 17.31
CA GLU A 3 24.98 -14.87 16.71
C GLU A 3 25.20 -14.52 15.24
N PRO A 4 24.22 -14.77 14.34
CA PRO A 4 24.38 -14.45 12.94
C PRO A 4 24.28 -12.93 12.77
N GLU A 5 25.33 -12.38 12.17
CA GLU A 5 25.49 -10.99 11.76
C GLU A 5 24.25 -10.49 11.01
N GLU A 6 23.65 -9.41 11.52
CA GLU A 6 22.62 -8.62 10.84
C GLU A 6 23.22 -8.04 9.55
N GLU A 7 23.02 -8.75 8.45
CA GLU A 7 23.37 -8.32 7.10
C GLU A 7 22.51 -7.09 6.74
N THR A 8 23.02 -5.92 7.13
CA THR A 8 22.38 -4.63 6.97
C THR A 8 22.48 -4.23 5.51
N VAL A 9 21.53 -4.68 4.69
CA VAL A 9 21.30 -4.07 3.36
C VAL A 9 21.01 -2.60 3.62
N GLN A 10 21.97 -1.73 3.31
CA GLN A 10 21.92 -0.30 3.59
C GLN A 10 20.71 0.31 2.88
N ASN A 11 19.62 0.54 3.63
CA ASN A 11 18.37 1.03 3.08
C ASN A 11 18.54 2.48 2.62
N PHE A 12 18.24 2.75 1.34
CA PHE A 12 18.33 4.08 0.71
C PHE A 12 17.73 5.20 1.56
N TRP A 13 16.61 4.94 2.22
CA TRP A 13 15.96 5.96 3.05
C TRP A 13 16.69 6.22 4.37
N ILE A 14 17.28 5.18 4.98
CA ILE A 14 18.07 5.34 6.20
C ILE A 14 19.33 6.18 5.91
N SER A 15 19.99 5.96 4.77
CA SER A 15 21.14 6.79 4.39
C SER A 15 20.74 8.24 4.12
N ILE A 16 19.61 8.47 3.43
CA ILE A 16 19.05 9.82 3.23
C ILE A 16 18.75 10.51 4.55
N PHE A 17 18.06 9.84 5.48
CA PHE A 17 17.68 10.47 6.76
C PHE A 17 18.89 10.81 7.62
N LYS A 18 19.93 9.95 7.62
CA LYS A 18 21.20 10.24 8.26
C LYS A 18 21.89 11.45 7.63
N ASN A 19 21.95 11.52 6.30
CA ASN A 19 22.55 12.66 5.59
C ASN A 19 21.82 13.98 5.86
N TRP A 20 20.50 13.94 6.08
CA TRP A 20 19.72 15.11 6.46
C TRP A 20 19.78 15.46 7.95
N ASN A 21 20.52 14.68 8.75
CA ASN A 21 20.56 14.78 10.21
C ASN A 21 19.14 14.86 10.82
N ALA A 22 18.22 14.07 10.26
CA ALA A 22 16.80 14.17 10.55
C ALA A 22 16.40 13.11 11.58
N SER A 23 15.57 13.48 12.55
CA SER A 23 15.09 12.54 13.57
C SER A 23 14.03 11.61 12.97
N PHE A 24 14.30 10.30 12.97
CA PHE A 24 13.36 9.28 12.53
C PHE A 24 13.30 8.12 13.52
N SER A 25 12.15 7.45 13.54
CA SER A 25 11.93 6.23 14.33
C SER A 25 11.49 5.09 13.41
N ILE A 26 11.98 3.88 13.67
CA ILE A 26 11.61 2.68 12.92
C ILE A 26 10.57 1.89 13.71
N TYR A 27 9.51 1.46 13.04
CA TYR A 27 8.46 0.63 13.61
C TYR A 27 8.20 -0.59 12.75
N THR A 28 7.82 -1.70 13.39
CA THR A 28 7.31 -2.90 12.71
C THR A 28 5.81 -2.98 12.91
N ILE A 29 5.08 -3.23 11.84
CA ILE A 29 3.62 -3.39 11.80
C ILE A 29 3.35 -4.82 11.33
N TYR A 30 2.56 -5.57 12.10
CA TYR A 30 2.25 -6.96 11.74
C TYR A 30 1.11 -7.02 10.73
N LYS A 31 0.99 -8.15 10.03
CA LYS A 31 -0.08 -8.38 9.06
C LYS A 31 -1.45 -8.10 9.69
N ASN A 32 -2.29 -7.36 8.98
CA ASN A 32 -3.61 -6.86 9.39
C ASN A 32 -3.62 -5.75 10.45
N ASP A 33 -2.49 -5.43 11.10
CA ASP A 33 -2.38 -4.21 11.90
C ASP A 33 -2.43 -2.99 11.00
N SER A 34 -2.68 -1.83 11.61
CA SER A 34 -2.97 -0.64 10.83
C SER A 34 -2.52 0.65 11.47
N ILE A 35 -2.06 1.56 10.62
CA ILE A 35 -1.84 2.96 10.99
C ILE A 35 -3.14 3.72 10.68
N ILE A 36 -3.62 4.47 11.66
CA ILE A 36 -4.80 5.33 11.51
C ILE A 36 -4.33 6.76 11.24
N PHE A 37 -4.90 7.37 10.22
CA PHE A 37 -4.69 8.77 9.90
C PHE A 37 -6.05 9.48 9.97
N ASP A 38 -6.21 10.25 11.02
CA ASP A 38 -7.37 11.12 11.23
C ASP A 38 -6.91 12.59 11.29
N LYS A 39 -7.86 13.49 11.58
CA LYS A 39 -7.62 14.94 11.73
C LYS A 39 -6.57 15.31 12.78
N THR A 40 -6.23 14.41 13.70
CA THR A 40 -5.24 14.64 14.75
C THR A 40 -3.82 14.27 14.32
N PHE A 41 -3.68 13.59 13.17
CA PHE A 41 -2.37 13.17 12.67
C PHE A 41 -1.50 14.39 12.31
N SER A 42 -0.32 14.46 12.92
CA SER A 42 0.60 15.59 12.74
C SER A 42 1.10 15.70 11.30
N ARG A 43 0.98 16.91 10.73
CA ARG A 43 1.41 17.27 9.36
C ARG A 43 2.92 17.29 9.16
N ASP A 44 3.69 17.08 10.22
CA ASP A 44 5.16 17.09 10.23
C ASP A 44 5.75 15.67 10.16
N LYS A 45 4.89 14.66 9.92
CA LYS A 45 5.30 13.25 9.83
C LYS A 45 5.26 12.78 8.38
N SER A 46 6.36 12.20 7.92
CA SER A 46 6.41 11.44 6.67
C SER A 46 6.71 9.98 6.98
N ILE A 47 5.98 9.05 6.37
CA ILE A 47 6.14 7.62 6.62
C ILE A 47 6.63 6.96 5.34
N VAL A 48 7.74 6.23 5.46
CA VAL A 48 8.35 5.45 4.38
C VAL A 48 8.25 3.97 4.71
N ILE A 49 7.94 3.16 3.70
CA ILE A 49 7.97 1.70 3.81
C ILE A 49 9.39 1.23 3.53
N LEU A 50 10.09 0.75 4.56
CA LEU A 50 11.44 0.20 4.43
C LEU A 50 11.42 -1.23 3.87
N ASP A 51 10.39 -2.00 4.24
CA ASP A 51 10.13 -3.35 3.78
C ASP A 51 8.65 -3.73 3.99
N GLY A 52 8.12 -4.65 3.17
CA GLY A 52 6.73 -5.09 3.22
C GLY A 52 5.77 -4.33 2.31
N TYR A 53 4.47 -4.54 2.54
CA TYR A 53 3.38 -4.07 1.67
C TYR A 53 2.21 -3.53 2.49
N ILE A 54 1.69 -2.38 2.08
CA ILE A 54 0.58 -1.66 2.72
C ILE A 54 -0.57 -1.46 1.73
N GLN A 55 -1.79 -1.63 2.22
CA GLN A 55 -3.01 -1.18 1.56
C GLN A 55 -3.50 0.11 2.21
N LEU A 56 -3.61 1.18 1.41
CA LEU A 56 -4.16 2.45 1.86
C LEU A 56 -5.66 2.54 1.54
N LEU A 57 -6.46 2.64 2.59
CA LEU A 57 -7.92 2.68 2.56
C LEU A 57 -8.43 4.04 2.99
N GLN A 58 -9.49 4.52 2.33
CA GLN A 58 -10.32 5.62 2.76
C GLN A 58 -11.61 5.04 3.35
N ILE A 59 -11.95 5.42 4.58
CA ILE A 59 -13.10 4.90 5.32
C ILE A 59 -14.08 6.04 5.58
N PHE A 60 -15.27 5.93 5.01
CA PHE A 60 -16.34 6.92 5.13
C PHE A 60 -17.21 6.66 6.38
N THR A 61 -17.94 7.69 6.83
CA THR A 61 -18.88 7.58 7.97
C THR A 61 -20.01 6.57 7.75
N ASN A 62 -20.40 6.32 6.51
CA ASN A 62 -21.36 5.29 6.12
C ASN A 62 -20.74 3.87 6.06
N GLN A 63 -19.50 3.71 6.53
CA GLN A 63 -18.73 2.45 6.51
C GLN A 63 -18.31 1.97 5.12
N GLU A 64 -18.56 2.74 4.06
CA GLU A 64 -17.96 2.44 2.76
C GLU A 64 -16.44 2.55 2.85
N ILE A 65 -15.77 1.62 2.18
CA ILE A 65 -14.30 1.53 2.16
C ILE A 65 -13.86 1.59 0.70
N VAL A 66 -12.95 2.51 0.41
CA VAL A 66 -12.33 2.64 -0.91
C VAL A 66 -10.83 2.43 -0.77
N CYS A 67 -10.28 1.45 -1.49
CA CYS A 67 -8.83 1.35 -1.62
C CYS A 67 -8.31 2.46 -2.53
N LYS A 68 -7.37 3.26 -2.03
CA LYS A 68 -6.76 4.37 -2.78
C LYS A 68 -5.48 3.92 -3.48
N LYS A 69 -4.61 3.23 -2.74
CA LYS A 69 -3.31 2.77 -3.22
C LYS A 69 -2.92 1.45 -2.56
N LEU A 70 -2.14 0.65 -3.27
CA LEU A 70 -1.29 -0.37 -2.69
C LEU A 70 0.14 0.16 -2.73
N LEU A 71 0.88 0.02 -1.65
CA LEU A 71 2.23 0.55 -1.48
C LEU A 71 3.17 -0.59 -1.08
N GLY A 72 4.37 -0.61 -1.63
CA GLY A 72 5.42 -1.58 -1.32
C GLY A 72 6.69 -0.90 -0.80
N LYS A 73 7.77 -1.70 -0.76
CA LYS A 73 9.11 -1.27 -0.38
C LYS A 73 9.54 0.02 -1.09
N GLN A 74 10.19 0.92 -0.34
CA GLN A 74 10.67 2.25 -0.75
C GLN A 74 9.58 3.29 -1.08
N GLU A 75 8.31 2.92 -1.12
CA GLU A 75 7.23 3.89 -1.33
C GLU A 75 6.92 4.67 -0.03
N ILE A 76 6.43 5.89 -0.23
CA ILE A 76 6.02 6.81 0.84
C ILE A 76 4.51 6.71 1.01
N ILE A 77 4.03 6.72 2.26
CA ILE A 77 2.62 6.95 2.54
C ILE A 77 2.37 8.45 2.37
N PRO A 78 1.60 8.88 1.34
CA PRO A 78 1.54 10.30 0.99
C PRO A 78 0.79 11.13 2.05
N TYR A 79 1.43 12.17 2.57
CA TYR A 79 0.87 12.94 3.69
C TYR A 79 -0.32 13.82 3.26
N TYR A 80 -0.42 14.20 1.98
CA TYR A 80 -1.51 15.02 1.44
C TYR A 80 -2.88 14.33 1.48
N PHE A 81 -2.94 13.01 1.66
CA PHE A 81 -4.23 12.36 1.95
C PHE A 81 -4.81 12.85 3.28
N PHE A 82 -3.97 13.32 4.21
CA PHE A 82 -4.35 13.59 5.59
C PHE A 82 -4.47 15.09 5.90
N THR A 83 -4.39 15.95 4.89
CA THR A 83 -4.31 17.41 5.08
C THR A 83 -5.65 18.12 5.11
N ASP A 84 -6.73 17.46 4.69
CA ASP A 84 -8.03 18.10 4.50
C ASP A 84 -8.90 18.03 5.78
N SER A 85 -9.08 19.19 6.42
CA SER A 85 -9.67 19.31 7.77
C SER A 85 -11.17 19.06 7.81
N ASP A 86 -11.84 19.13 6.66
CA ASP A 86 -13.31 19.20 6.57
C ASP A 86 -13.92 17.87 6.08
N THR A 87 -13.15 16.78 6.18
CA THR A 87 -13.54 15.49 5.62
C THR A 87 -14.33 14.64 6.62
N THR A 88 -15.38 13.99 6.12
CA THR A 88 -16.21 13.02 6.87
C THR A 88 -15.65 11.59 6.80
N PHE A 89 -14.37 11.45 6.48
CA PHE A 89 -13.69 10.17 6.33
C PHE A 89 -12.32 10.23 7.00
N TYR A 90 -11.77 9.06 7.29
CA TYR A 90 -10.39 8.91 7.75
C TYR A 90 -9.68 7.89 6.87
N TYR A 91 -8.36 7.87 6.95
CA TYR A 91 -7.56 6.90 6.21
C TYR A 91 -6.97 5.85 7.14
N LYS A 92 -6.78 4.67 6.56
CA LYS A 92 -6.22 3.52 7.24
C LYS A 92 -5.17 2.87 6.34
N ALA A 93 -3.94 2.75 6.82
CA ALA A 93 -2.91 1.94 6.17
C ALA A 93 -2.86 0.56 6.82
N ASN A 94 -3.41 -0.45 6.16
CA ASN A 94 -3.35 -1.83 6.62
C ASN A 94 -2.07 -2.49 6.10
N ALA A 95 -1.35 -3.19 6.97
CA ALA A 95 -0.22 -4.00 6.56
C ALA A 95 -0.71 -5.33 5.95
N LEU A 96 -0.38 -5.59 4.68
CA LEU A 96 -0.69 -6.87 4.00
C LEU A 96 0.30 -7.97 4.37
N THR A 97 1.49 -7.56 4.81
CA THR A 97 2.60 -8.41 5.27
C THR A 97 3.23 -7.79 6.52
N LYS A 98 4.14 -8.49 7.19
CA LYS A 98 4.99 -7.86 8.20
C LYS A 98 5.75 -6.72 7.52
N THR A 99 5.49 -5.48 7.96
CA THR A 99 5.94 -4.26 7.28
C THR A 99 6.80 -3.45 8.23
N VAL A 100 7.97 -3.03 7.76
CA VAL A 100 8.86 -2.14 8.49
C VAL A 100 8.71 -0.74 7.91
N VAL A 101 8.40 0.23 8.77
CA VAL A 101 8.23 1.63 8.38
C VAL A 101 9.20 2.52 9.12
N ALA A 102 9.67 3.57 8.45
CA ALA A 102 10.38 4.68 9.09
C ALA A 102 9.47 5.89 9.13
N ILE A 103 9.33 6.48 10.31
CA ILE A 103 8.57 7.71 10.53
C ILE A 103 9.57 8.83 10.72
N LEU A 104 9.62 9.74 9.77
CA LEU A 104 10.38 10.98 9.87
C LEU A 104 9.53 12.04 10.55
N CYS A 105 10.05 12.64 11.62
CA CYS A 105 9.41 13.76 12.32
C CYS A 105 10.18 15.04 11.97
N SER A 106 9.74 15.78 10.96
CA SER A 106 10.40 17.03 10.57
C SER A 106 9.40 18.10 10.15
N LYS A 107 9.47 19.26 10.82
CA LYS A 107 8.77 20.49 10.44
C LYS A 107 9.32 21.11 9.15
N LYS A 108 10.59 20.82 8.83
CA LYS A 108 11.34 21.48 7.74
C LYS A 108 11.43 20.64 6.48
N ILE A 109 11.42 19.31 6.61
CA ILE A 109 11.65 18.38 5.51
C ILE A 109 10.38 17.56 5.31
N LYS A 110 9.59 17.94 4.31
CA LYS A 110 8.51 17.11 3.79
C LYS A 110 9.06 16.37 2.57
N ILE A 111 9.05 15.04 2.60
CA ILE A 111 9.64 14.19 1.55
C ILE A 111 8.83 14.26 0.24
N ASP A 112 7.64 14.87 0.27
CA ASP A 112 6.74 15.05 -0.87
C ASP A 112 7.15 16.13 -1.89
N THR A 113 8.42 16.54 -1.92
CA THR A 113 8.88 17.41 -2.99
C THR A 113 8.94 16.64 -4.32
N PRO A 114 8.48 17.22 -5.45
CA PRO A 114 8.34 16.53 -6.75
C PRO A 114 9.60 15.81 -7.25
N TYR A 115 10.78 16.18 -6.73
CA TYR A 115 12.08 15.67 -7.12
C TYR A 115 12.30 14.18 -6.81
N TYR A 116 11.64 13.63 -5.79
CA TYR A 116 11.70 12.18 -5.46
C TYR A 116 10.46 11.40 -5.92
N PHE A 117 9.48 12.05 -6.54
CA PHE A 117 8.07 11.63 -6.52
C PHE A 117 7.43 11.26 -7.87
N THR A 118 8.20 11.27 -8.96
CA THR A 118 7.64 11.10 -10.32
C THR A 118 6.98 9.73 -10.55
N SER A 119 7.35 8.67 -9.83
CA SER A 119 6.74 7.33 -9.96
C SER A 119 5.49 7.09 -9.10
N THR A 120 5.30 7.83 -8.00
CA THR A 120 4.20 7.58 -7.04
C THR A 120 2.93 8.39 -7.37
N TYR A 121 3.04 9.42 -8.22
CA TYR A 121 2.00 10.44 -8.36
C TYR A 121 0.80 10.02 -9.21
N ASN A 122 0.97 9.15 -10.22
CA ASN A 122 -0.12 8.90 -11.18
C ASN A 122 -0.35 7.46 -11.67
N GLU A 123 0.60 6.53 -11.59
CA GLU A 123 0.45 5.35 -12.47
C GLU A 123 -0.53 4.27 -12.00
N TYR A 124 -0.84 4.14 -10.70
CA TYR A 124 -1.67 3.02 -10.20
C TYR A 124 -2.67 3.39 -9.09
N SER A 125 -3.48 4.43 -9.32
CA SER A 125 -4.65 4.66 -8.44
C SER A 125 -5.60 3.48 -8.52
N MET A 126 -5.91 2.87 -7.37
CA MET A 126 -6.86 1.75 -7.29
C MET A 126 -8.29 2.20 -7.60
N ILE A 127 -8.58 3.51 -7.53
CA ILE A 127 -9.88 4.08 -7.93
C ILE A 127 -10.16 3.83 -9.42
N SER A 128 -9.14 3.78 -10.27
CA SER A 128 -9.31 3.56 -11.72
C SER A 128 -10.01 2.23 -12.02
N ILE A 129 -9.84 1.22 -11.16
CA ILE A 129 -10.53 -0.07 -11.25
C ILE A 129 -12.04 0.16 -11.22
N LEU A 130 -12.52 1.07 -10.37
CA LEU A 130 -13.94 1.32 -10.16
C LEU A 130 -14.63 1.96 -11.37
N CYS A 131 -13.89 2.49 -12.35
CA CYS A 131 -14.45 2.99 -13.60
C CYS A 131 -15.11 1.90 -14.45
N HIS A 132 -14.75 0.63 -14.25
CA HIS A 132 -15.40 -0.47 -14.95
C HIS A 132 -16.74 -0.86 -14.30
N ARG A 133 -17.83 -0.85 -15.08
CA ARG A 133 -19.17 -1.27 -14.64
C ARG A 133 -19.25 -2.74 -14.18
N SER A 134 -18.51 -3.64 -14.81
CA SER A 134 -18.55 -5.07 -14.51
C SER A 134 -17.51 -5.46 -13.46
N THR A 135 -17.93 -6.15 -12.38
CA THR A 135 -17.00 -6.70 -11.38
C THR A 135 -15.96 -7.63 -12.00
N GLN A 136 -16.29 -8.39 -13.04
CA GLN A 136 -15.31 -9.25 -13.69
C GLN A 136 -14.19 -8.43 -14.37
N LYS A 137 -14.54 -7.32 -15.04
CA LYS A 137 -13.55 -6.40 -15.61
C LYS A 137 -12.72 -5.71 -14.53
N ARG A 138 -13.35 -5.32 -13.41
CA ARG A 138 -12.66 -4.79 -12.22
C ARG A 138 -11.63 -5.78 -11.68
N MET A 139 -11.99 -7.05 -11.55
CA MET A 139 -11.10 -8.12 -11.09
C MET A 139 -9.92 -8.34 -12.03
N VAL A 140 -10.15 -8.38 -13.35
CA VAL A 140 -9.07 -8.52 -14.34
C VAL A 140 -8.11 -7.33 -14.28
N GLN A 141 -8.64 -6.10 -14.26
CA GLN A 141 -7.84 -4.89 -14.14
C GLN A 141 -7.01 -4.88 -12.86
N PHE A 142 -7.61 -5.31 -11.74
CA PHE A 142 -6.92 -5.42 -10.47
C PHE A 142 -5.75 -6.42 -10.52
N ILE A 143 -5.97 -7.62 -11.07
CA ILE A 143 -4.91 -8.63 -11.22
C ILE A 143 -3.77 -8.12 -12.12
N LEU A 144 -4.10 -7.41 -13.21
CA LEU A 144 -3.09 -6.79 -14.09
C LEU A 144 -2.26 -5.73 -13.36
N ILE A 145 -2.89 -4.87 -12.56
CA ILE A 145 -2.19 -3.86 -11.75
C ILE A 145 -1.25 -4.54 -10.74
N LEU A 146 -1.70 -5.59 -10.05
CA LEU A 146 -0.85 -6.33 -9.12
C LEU A 146 0.35 -6.99 -9.82
N SER A 147 0.08 -7.62 -10.97
CA SER A 147 1.09 -8.32 -11.77
C SER A 147 2.16 -7.36 -12.28
N TYR A 148 1.74 -6.18 -12.74
CA TYR A 148 2.66 -5.15 -13.20
C TYR A 148 3.44 -4.51 -12.04
N LYS A 149 2.76 -4.12 -10.95
CA LYS A 149 3.36 -3.34 -9.87
C LYS A 149 4.22 -4.17 -8.93
N PHE A 150 3.81 -5.40 -8.64
CA PHE A 150 4.45 -6.24 -7.60
C PHE A 150 4.87 -7.60 -8.12
N GLY A 151 4.44 -7.99 -9.32
CA GLY A 151 4.71 -9.32 -9.85
C GLY A 151 6.17 -9.52 -10.18
N TYR A 152 6.71 -10.69 -9.83
CA TYR A 152 7.97 -11.18 -10.37
C TYR A 152 7.70 -12.31 -11.37
N PHE A 153 8.40 -12.27 -12.50
CA PHE A 153 8.26 -13.26 -13.55
C PHE A 153 9.24 -14.42 -13.34
N HIS A 154 8.72 -15.64 -13.25
CA HIS A 154 9.52 -16.86 -13.15
C HIS A 154 8.83 -18.01 -13.88
N LYS A 155 9.54 -18.69 -14.79
CA LYS A 155 9.04 -19.89 -15.52
C LYS A 155 7.63 -19.69 -16.11
N ASN A 156 7.40 -18.59 -16.84
CA ASN A 156 6.11 -18.23 -17.44
C ASN A 156 4.97 -18.00 -16.42
N ILE A 157 5.30 -17.78 -15.15
CA ILE A 157 4.35 -17.46 -14.09
C ILE A 157 4.72 -16.09 -13.53
N ILE A 158 3.72 -15.21 -13.40
CA ILE A 158 3.86 -13.99 -12.62
C ILE A 158 3.36 -14.30 -11.22
N THR A 159 4.21 -14.11 -10.21
CA THR A 159 3.85 -14.33 -8.81
C THR A 159 3.82 -13.00 -8.08
N ILE A 160 2.73 -12.77 -7.34
CA ILE A 160 2.57 -11.60 -6.46
C ILE A 160 3.12 -12.01 -5.08
N PRO A 161 4.07 -11.26 -4.51
CA PRO A 161 4.87 -11.67 -3.34
C PRO A 161 4.13 -11.52 -1.99
N PHE A 162 2.80 -11.44 -1.99
CA PHE A 162 2.01 -11.32 -0.77
C PHE A 162 0.60 -11.89 -0.98
N ASP A 163 0.02 -12.40 0.11
CA ASP A 163 -1.36 -12.84 0.11
C ASP A 163 -2.32 -11.65 0.19
N ILE A 164 -3.42 -11.74 -0.55
CA ILE A 164 -4.52 -10.79 -0.46
C ILE A 164 -5.79 -11.59 -0.15
N THR A 165 -6.49 -11.23 0.92
CA THR A 165 -7.73 -11.95 1.28
C THR A 165 -8.85 -11.59 0.30
N HIS A 166 -9.84 -12.46 0.15
CA HIS A 166 -11.03 -12.12 -0.67
C HIS A 166 -11.76 -10.89 -0.13
N GLN A 167 -11.64 -10.58 1.16
CA GLN A 167 -12.19 -9.36 1.75
C GLN A 167 -11.42 -8.13 1.26
N ASP A 168 -10.08 -8.17 1.29
CA ASP A 168 -9.26 -7.06 0.78
C ASP A 168 -9.52 -6.82 -0.71
N ILE A 169 -9.61 -7.89 -1.51
CA ILE A 169 -9.99 -7.80 -2.93
C ILE A 169 -11.37 -7.13 -3.06
N SER A 170 -12.34 -7.54 -2.24
CA SER A 170 -13.70 -6.99 -2.28
C SER A 170 -13.74 -5.48 -2.00
N ASN A 171 -12.92 -5.01 -1.05
CA ASN A 171 -12.74 -3.59 -0.75
C ASN A 171 -12.07 -2.83 -1.91
N ILE A 172 -11.13 -3.47 -2.62
CA ILE A 172 -10.41 -2.84 -3.75
C ILE A 172 -11.31 -2.73 -4.98
N VAL A 173 -12.01 -3.81 -5.33
CA VAL A 173 -12.84 -3.84 -6.54
C VAL A 173 -14.24 -3.29 -6.32
N GLY A 174 -14.61 -2.91 -5.09
CA GLY A 174 -15.95 -2.40 -4.76
C GLY A 174 -17.05 -3.43 -5.05
N SER A 175 -16.89 -4.65 -4.55
CA SER A 175 -17.90 -5.71 -4.69
C SER A 175 -18.04 -6.51 -3.40
N GLN A 176 -19.00 -7.44 -3.37
CA GLN A 176 -19.22 -8.32 -2.22
C GLN A 176 -18.23 -9.48 -2.23
N ARG A 177 -17.72 -9.87 -1.05
CA ARG A 177 -16.78 -11.00 -0.87
C ARG A 177 -17.24 -12.29 -1.56
N VAL A 178 -18.55 -12.59 -1.50
CA VAL A 178 -19.14 -13.76 -2.15
C VAL A 178 -19.02 -13.71 -3.69
N ASN A 179 -19.20 -12.54 -4.28
CA ASN A 179 -19.08 -12.34 -5.73
C ASN A 179 -17.62 -12.42 -6.19
N VAL A 180 -16.70 -11.83 -5.40
CA VAL A 180 -15.25 -11.97 -5.62
C VAL A 180 -14.83 -13.44 -5.60
N THR A 181 -15.27 -14.20 -4.60
CA THR A 181 -14.97 -15.62 -4.46
C THR A 181 -15.43 -16.40 -5.70
N ARG A 182 -16.68 -16.16 -6.14
CA ARG A 182 -17.23 -16.78 -7.35
C ARG A 182 -16.40 -16.47 -8.60
N ILE A 183 -16.03 -15.20 -8.81
CA ILE A 183 -15.24 -14.79 -9.99
C ILE A 183 -13.83 -15.39 -9.94
N MET A 184 -13.19 -15.42 -8.78
CA MET A 184 -11.85 -16.03 -8.63
C MET A 184 -11.87 -17.52 -8.95
N ASN A 185 -12.90 -18.25 -8.54
CA ASN A 185 -13.05 -19.66 -8.89
C ASN A 185 -13.23 -19.84 -10.40
N GLN A 186 -14.08 -19.02 -11.04
CA GLN A 186 -14.25 -19.03 -12.50
C GLN A 186 -12.95 -18.74 -13.26
N LEU A 187 -12.11 -17.82 -12.76
CA LEU A 187 -10.80 -17.52 -13.36
C LEU A 187 -9.82 -18.68 -13.23
N LYS A 188 -9.87 -19.44 -12.12
CA LYS A 188 -9.05 -20.64 -11.92
C LYS A 188 -9.47 -21.76 -12.87
N GLU A 189 -10.77 -21.98 -13.06
CA GLU A 189 -11.32 -23.05 -13.90
C GLU A 189 -11.02 -22.85 -15.40
N LYS A 190 -10.92 -21.60 -15.86
CA LYS A 190 -10.58 -21.29 -17.26
C LYS A 190 -9.16 -21.69 -17.70
N LYS A 191 -8.32 -22.19 -16.79
CA LYS A 191 -6.94 -22.62 -17.05
C LYS A 191 -6.82 -24.01 -17.71
N ASN A 192 -7.94 -24.69 -17.98
CA ASN A 192 -7.98 -26.06 -18.52
C ASN A 192 -8.12 -26.15 -20.06
N TYR A 193 -7.51 -25.23 -20.80
CA TYR A 193 -7.44 -25.29 -22.28
C TYR A 193 -6.02 -25.05 -22.76
#